data_AF-A0A2H6B6Y1-F1
#
_entry.id   AF-A0A2H6B6Y1-F1
#
_cell.length_a   1.000
_cell.length_b   1.000
_cell.length_c   1.000
_cell.angle_alpha   90.00
_cell.angle_beta   90.00
_cell.angle_gamma   90.00
#
_symmetry.space_group_name_H-M   'P 1'
#
loop_
_entity.id
_entity.type
_entity.pdbx_description
1 polymer ?
#
loop_
_entity_poly.entity_id
_entity_poly.type
_entity_poly.pdbx_seq_one_letter_code
_entity_poly.pdbx_strand_id
1 'polypeptide(L)' 'MRGDRLDLAVVCEQQLRAAGVREVRRLGGCTACERERFFSYRRDGAATGRQGVLVVKQRVRDGG' A
#
# COMPACT_ATOMS: atom_id res chain seq x y z
N MET A 1 22.49 -15.42 7.85
CA MET A 1 21.39 -14.59 8.38
C MET A 1 20.10 -15.08 7.77
N ARG A 2 19.20 -15.70 8.55
CA ARG A 2 17.86 -16.08 8.08
C ARG A 2 17.05 -14.80 8.01
N GLY A 3 16.70 -14.35 6.80
CA GLY A 3 16.06 -13.07 6.56
C GLY A 3 14.80 -12.87 7.41
N ASP A 4 14.87 -11.84 8.24
CA ASP A 4 13.90 -11.42 9.23
C ASP A 4 12.61 -11.03 8.48
N ARG A 5 11.46 -11.60 8.85
CA ARG A 5 10.18 -11.22 8.23
C ARG A 5 9.81 -9.83 8.73
N LEU A 6 9.77 -8.86 7.82
CA LEU A 6 9.33 -7.49 8.10
C LEU A 6 7.88 -7.30 7.62
N ASP A 7 7.01 -6.85 8.53
CA ASP A 7 5.67 -6.37 8.18
C ASP A 7 5.72 -4.85 7.95
N LEU A 8 5.85 -4.46 6.68
CA LEU A 8 5.90 -3.05 6.29
C LEU A 8 4.58 -2.31 6.60
N ALA A 9 3.44 -2.98 6.59
CA ALA A 9 2.16 -2.34 6.86
C ALA A 9 2.06 -1.92 8.34
N VAL A 10 2.58 -2.75 9.25
CA VAL A 10 2.69 -2.39 10.69
C VAL A 10 3.59 -1.19 10.89
N VAL A 11 4.77 -1.17 10.27
CA VAL A 11 5.71 -0.04 10.41
C VAL A 11 5.08 1.26 9.91
N CYS A 12 4.43 1.25 8.74
CA CYS A 12 3.75 2.43 8.22
C CYS A 12 2.60 2.90 9.14
N GLU A 13 1.79 1.99 9.66
CA GLU A 13 0.70 2.34 10.59
C GLU A 13 1.24 3.00 11.87
N GLN A 14 2.32 2.47 12.44
CA GLN A 14 2.97 3.04 13.62
C GLN A 14 3.47 4.46 13.34
N GLN A 15 4.12 4.67 12.18
CA GLN A 15 4.60 5.99 11.76
C GLN A 15 3.45 6.98 11.56
N LEU A 16 2.35 6.56 10.92
CA LEU A 16 1.16 7.41 10.71
C LEU A 16 0.53 7.83 12.05
N ARG A 17 0.39 6.88 12.99
CA ARG A 17 -0.16 7.18 14.32
C ARG A 17 0.74 8.13 15.11
N ALA A 18 2.07 7.92 15.06
CA ALA A 18 3.04 8.82 15.68
C ALA A 18 2.97 10.25 15.09
N ALA A 19 2.60 10.38 13.81
CA ALA A 19 2.36 11.67 13.15
C ALA A 19 0.99 12.30 13.48
N GLY A 20 0.16 11.68 14.33
CA GLY A 20 -1.15 12.20 14.74
C GLY A 20 -2.32 11.80 13.85
N VAL A 21 -2.14 10.88 12.89
CA VAL A 21 -3.25 10.35 12.08
C VAL A 21 -4.18 9.52 12.97
N ARG A 22 -5.46 9.92 13.02
CA ARG A 22 -6.46 9.32 13.93
C ARG A 22 -7.05 8.02 13.39
N GLU A 23 -7.31 7.97 12.09
CA GLU A 23 -7.88 6.80 11.43
C GLU A 23 -6.91 6.22 10.40
N VAL A 24 -6.53 4.96 10.61
CA VAL A 24 -5.71 4.18 9.68
C VAL A 24 -6.48 2.91 9.34
N ARG A 25 -6.69 2.65 8.06
CA ARG A 25 -7.31 1.40 7.56
C ARG A 25 -6.30 0.64 6.73
N ARG A 26 -6.20 -0.67 6.97
CA ARG A 26 -5.42 -1.59 6.13
C ARG A 26 -6.33 -2.22 5.09
N LEU A 27 -5.97 -2.06 3.82
CA LEU A 27 -6.66 -2.74 2.71
C LEU A 27 -6.24 -4.21 2.58
N GLY A 28 -5.14 -4.59 3.24
CA GLY A 28 -4.56 -5.93 3.14
C GLY A 28 -3.91 -6.19 1.78
N GLY A 29 -3.60 -7.46 1.55
CA GLY A 29 -3.03 -7.96 0.31
C GLY A 29 -1.49 -8.01 0.29
N CYS A 30 -0.95 -9.01 -0.41
CA CYS A 30 0.48 -9.24 -0.53
C CYS A 30 0.90 -9.18 -1.99
N THR A 31 1.63 -8.13 -2.39
CA THR A 31 2.05 -7.94 -3.79
C THR A 31 2.86 -9.14 -4.31
N ALA A 32 3.71 -9.74 -3.48
CA ALA A 32 4.48 -10.92 -3.83
C ALA A 32 3.63 -12.21 -3.92
N CYS A 33 2.63 -12.36 -3.05
CA CYS A 33 1.85 -13.60 -2.92
C CYS A 33 0.71 -13.68 -3.94
N GLU A 34 0.08 -12.55 -4.26
CA GLU A 34 -1.11 -12.47 -5.12
C GLU A 34 -0.73 -12.06 -6.54
N ARG A 35 -0.11 -12.99 -7.26
CA ARG A 35 0.46 -12.76 -8.60
C ARG A 35 -0.56 -12.32 -9.64
N GLU A 36 -1.79 -12.81 -9.56
CA GLU A 36 -2.85 -12.49 -10.52
C GLU A 36 -3.38 -11.05 -10.35
N ARG A 37 -3.08 -10.40 -9.21
CA ARG A 37 -3.60 -9.06 -8.87
C ARG A 37 -2.54 -7.97 -8.91
N PHE A 38 -1.28 -8.31 -8.66
CA PHE A 38 -0.23 -7.31 -8.43
C PHE A 38 1.10 -7.66 -9.12
N PHE A 39 1.70 -6.67 -9.77
CA PHE A 39 3.15 -6.65 -10.02
C PHE A 39 3.94 -6.70 -8.72
N SER A 40 5.08 -7.39 -8.71
CA SER A 40 5.95 -7.44 -7.53
C SER A 40 7.42 -7.52 -7.91
N TYR A 41 8.17 -6.46 -7.60
CA TYR A 41 9.61 -6.44 -7.86
C TYR A 41 10.36 -7.57 -7.14
N ARG A 42 9.95 -7.89 -5.90
CA ARG A 42 10.59 -8.96 -5.14
C ARG A 42 10.42 -10.34 -5.79
N ARG A 43 9.28 -10.57 -6.44
CA ARG A 43 8.96 -11.84 -7.11
C ARG A 43 9.49 -11.90 -8.54
N ASP A 44 9.26 -10.84 -9.31
CA ASP A 44 9.40 -10.82 -10.77
C ASP A 44 10.64 -10.04 -11.24
N GLY A 45 11.37 -9.38 -10.32
CA GLY A 45 12.56 -8.60 -10.63
C GLY A 45 12.28 -7.28 -11.37
N ALA A 46 13.30 -6.76 -12.03
CA ALA A 46 13.27 -5.43 -12.66
C ALA A 46 12.30 -5.30 -13.84
N ALA A 47 11.96 -6.41 -14.49
CA ALA A 47 11.10 -6.43 -15.69
C ALA A 47 9.59 -6.28 -15.38
N THR A 48 9.18 -6.34 -14.11
CA THR A 48 7.76 -6.23 -13.73
C THR A 48 7.21 -4.82 -13.94
N GLY A 49 5.89 -4.70 -14.07
CA GLY A 49 5.18 -3.41 -14.13
C GLY A 49 5.18 -2.65 -12.79
N ARG A 50 4.43 -1.56 -12.72
CA ARG A 50 4.22 -0.78 -11.48
C ARG A 50 2.74 -0.47 -11.30
N GLN A 51 2.25 -0.55 -10.06
CA GLN A 51 0.92 -0.05 -9.74
C GLN A 51 0.95 1.47 -9.60
N GLY A 52 -0.13 2.14 -10.03
CA GLY A 52 -0.41 3.53 -9.70
C GLY A 52 -1.44 3.63 -8.57
N VAL A 53 -1.24 4.56 -7.64
CA VAL A 53 -2.22 4.90 -6.60
C VAL A 53 -2.53 6.38 -6.73
N LEU A 54 -3.80 6.72 -6.90
CA LEU A 54 -4.26 8.11 -7.04
C LEU A 54 -5.22 8.45 -5.91
N VAL A 55 -5.02 9.63 -5.31
CA VAL A 55 -5.94 10.24 -4.36
C VAL A 55 -6.28 11.62 -4.89
N VAL A 56 -7.56 11.87 -5.13
CA VAL A 56 -8.06 13.13 -5.68
C VAL A 56 -9.15 13.68 -4.78
N LYS A 57 -9.18 15.01 -4.60
CA LYS A 57 -10.31 15.67 -3.95
C LYS A 57 -11.51 15.60 -4.89
N GLN A 58 -12.57 14.93 -4.46
CA GLN A 58 -13.83 14.98 -5.19
C GLN A 58 -14.39 16.41 -5.13
N ARG A 59 -14.87 16.93 -6.26
CA ARG A 59 -15.67 18.16 -6.25
C ARG A 59 -17.08 17.78 -5.84
N VAL A 60 -17.59 18.42 -4.79
CA VAL A 60 -19.03 18.42 -4.51
C VAL A 60 -19.69 19.17 -5.66
N ARG A 61 -20.68 18.54 -6.29
CA ARG A 61 -21.56 19.24 -7.23
C ARG A 61 -22.68 19.83 -6.39
N ASP A 62 -22.74 21.16 -6.29
CA ASP A 62 -23.93 21.82 -5.77
C ASP A 62 -25.05 21.56 -6.80
N GLY A 63 -26.00 20.72 -6.41
CA GLY A 63 -27.24 20.52 -7.18
C GLY A 63 -28.11 21.75 -7.03
N GLY A 64 -28.57 22.29 -8.17
CA GLY A 64 -29.62 23.30 -8.23
C GLY A 64 -31.00 22.74 -7.91
#